data_AF-A0A866W1R2-F1
#
_entry.id   AF-A0A866W1R2-F1
#
_cell.length_a   1.000
_cell.length_b   1.000
_cell.length_c   1.000
_cell.angle_alpha   90.00
_cell.angle_beta   90.00
_cell.angle_gamma   90.00
#
_symmetry.space_group_name_H-M   'P 1'
#
loop_
_entity.id
_entity.type
_entity.pdbx_description
1 polymer ?
#
loop_
_entity_poly.entity_id
_entity_poly.type
_entity_poly.pdbx_seq_one_letter_code
_entity_poly.pdbx_strand_id
1 'polypeptide(L)'
;MSQQAFAGQVRSSRDRLIELTAHLLESSTRDPEPGTDFAIMAVALVGAGEAVADRIAGGEIDVEKAADLLENLAWRGLAGKKRTDHQG
;
A
#
# COMPACT_ATOMS: atom_id res chain seq x y z
N MET A 1 -9.44 -1.61 -30.26
CA MET A 1 -8.27 -0.73 -30.09
C MET A 1 -8.39 0.21 -28.89
N SER A 2 -9.52 0.89 -28.65
CA SER A 2 -9.72 1.79 -27.50
C SER A 2 -9.53 1.13 -26.12
N GLN A 3 -10.09 -0.07 -25.91
CA GLN A 3 -9.98 -0.78 -24.63
C GLN A 3 -8.54 -1.20 -24.28
N GLN A 4 -7.72 -1.57 -25.27
CA GLN A 4 -6.31 -1.89 -25.06
C GLN A 4 -5.49 -0.64 -24.70
N ALA A 5 -5.76 0.49 -25.36
CA ALA A 5 -5.11 1.76 -25.02
C ALA A 5 -5.46 2.22 -23.60
N PHE A 6 -6.75 2.13 -23.22
CA PHE A 6 -7.22 2.44 -21.87
C PHE A 6 -6.60 1.51 -20.81
N ALA A 7 -6.58 0.21 -21.06
CA ALA A 7 -5.96 -0.75 -20.13
C ALA A 7 -4.45 -0.52 -19.97
N GLY A 8 -3.76 -0.06 -21.03
CA GLY A 8 -2.37 0.38 -20.96
C GLY A 8 -2.20 1.62 -20.08
N GLN A 9 -3.08 2.62 -20.23
CA GLN A 9 -3.06 3.84 -19.43
C GLN A 9 -3.29 3.56 -17.94
N VAL A 10 -4.29 2.73 -17.59
CA VAL A 10 -4.56 2.34 -16.19
C VAL A 10 -3.35 1.64 -15.56
N ARG A 11 -2.69 0.73 -16.30
CA ARG A 11 -1.46 0.09 -15.83
C ARG A 11 -0.35 1.10 -15.56
N SER A 12 -0.10 2.02 -16.48
CA SER A 12 0.93 3.05 -16.29
C SER A 12 0.62 3.97 -15.10
N SER A 13 -0.66 4.33 -14.90
CA SER A 13 -1.07 5.10 -13.71
C SER A 13 -0.84 4.31 -12.43
N ARG A 14 -1.16 3.01 -12.40
CA ARG A 14 -0.91 2.14 -11.26
C ARG A 14 0.58 2.02 -10.94
N ASP A 15 1.41 1.83 -11.96
CA ASP A 15 2.87 1.74 -11.79
C ASP A 15 3.42 3.04 -11.18
N ARG A 16 2.90 4.20 -11.63
CA ARG A 16 3.27 5.50 -11.05
C ARG A 16 2.81 5.67 -9.59
N LEU A 17 1.64 5.17 -9.24
CA LEU A 17 1.16 5.18 -7.85
C LEU A 17 2.07 4.34 -6.96
N ILE A 18 2.45 3.15 -7.42
CA ILE A 18 3.38 2.27 -6.70
C ILE A 18 4.72 2.96 -6.48
N GLU A 19 5.29 3.60 -7.50
CA GLU A 19 6.54 4.36 -7.41
C GLU A 19 6.46 5.47 -6.36
N LEU A 20 5.42 6.31 -6.41
CA LEU A 20 5.22 7.41 -5.46
C LEU A 20 5.03 6.91 -4.03
N THR A 21 4.28 5.82 -3.86
CA THR A 21 4.11 5.18 -2.56
C THR A 21 5.44 4.65 -2.06
N ALA A 22 6.24 3.94 -2.86
CA ALA A 22 7.54 3.43 -2.44
C ALA A 22 8.47 4.56 -1.93
N HIS A 23 8.55 5.67 -2.67
CA HIS A 23 9.32 6.84 -2.23
C HIS A 23 8.79 7.45 -0.93
N LEU A 24 7.46 7.51 -0.76
CA LEU A 24 6.87 7.97 0.49
C LEU A 24 7.26 7.05 1.66
N LEU A 25 7.16 5.72 1.49
CA LEU A 25 7.51 4.73 2.49
C LEU A 25 8.98 4.88 2.92
N GLU A 26 9.89 4.96 1.95
CA GLU A 26 11.32 5.14 2.19
C GLU A 26 11.60 6.46 2.92
N SER A 27 11.04 7.57 2.45
CA SER A 27 11.25 8.90 3.07
C SER A 27 10.69 9.03 4.49
N SER A 28 9.65 8.24 4.82
CA SER A 28 8.99 8.25 6.13
C SER A 28 9.65 7.30 7.15
N THR A 29 10.52 6.40 6.68
CA THR A 29 11.15 5.36 7.50
C THR A 29 12.55 5.80 7.91
N ARG A 30 12.75 6.09 9.20
CA ARG A 30 14.03 6.59 9.71
C ARG A 30 15.12 5.51 9.82
N ASP A 31 14.75 4.33 10.32
CA ASP A 31 15.68 3.23 10.62
C ASP A 31 15.12 1.91 10.03
N PRO A 32 15.22 1.70 8.70
CA PRO A 32 14.71 0.50 8.07
C PRO A 32 15.49 -0.75 8.49
N GLU A 33 14.78 -1.86 8.69
CA GLU A 33 15.41 -3.17 8.91
C GLU A 33 16.27 -3.56 7.68
N PRO A 34 17.42 -4.24 7.86
CA PRO A 34 18.24 -4.69 6.75
C PRO A 34 17.43 -5.55 5.77
N GLY A 35 17.47 -5.19 4.49
CA GLY A 35 16.74 -5.91 3.44
C GLY A 35 15.28 -5.49 3.26
N THR A 36 14.85 -4.37 3.87
CA THR A 36 13.54 -3.77 3.58
C THR A 36 13.42 -3.43 2.09
N ASP A 37 12.38 -3.97 1.43
CA ASP A 37 12.05 -3.68 0.03
C ASP A 37 10.78 -2.81 -0.03
N PHE A 38 10.98 -1.50 -0.11
CA PHE A 38 9.89 -0.54 -0.17
C PHE A 38 9.06 -0.65 -1.45
N ALA A 39 9.63 -1.15 -2.55
CA ALA A 39 8.90 -1.33 -3.81
C ALA A 39 7.88 -2.47 -3.67
N ILE A 40 8.29 -3.61 -3.11
CA ILE A 40 7.37 -4.73 -2.84
C ILE A 40 6.29 -4.33 -1.83
N MET A 41 6.65 -3.57 -0.78
CA MET A 41 5.68 -3.05 0.18
C MET A 41 4.66 -2.12 -0.48
N ALA A 42 5.10 -1.22 -1.36
CA ALA A 42 4.21 -0.33 -2.09
C ALA A 42 3.25 -1.10 -3.01
N VAL A 43 3.73 -2.15 -3.70
CA VAL A 43 2.87 -3.04 -4.51
C VAL A 43 1.78 -3.65 -3.64
N ALA A 44 2.14 -4.17 -2.46
CA ALA A 44 1.18 -4.79 -1.54
C ALA A 44 0.16 -3.77 -1.02
N LEU A 45 0.60 -2.57 -0.65
CA LEU A 45 -0.25 -1.51 -0.12
C LEU A 45 -1.25 -1.02 -1.19
N VAL A 46 -0.78 -0.74 -2.41
CA VAL A 46 -1.65 -0.32 -3.51
C VAL A 46 -2.66 -1.41 -3.84
N GLY A 47 -2.24 -2.68 -3.92
CA GLY A 47 -3.15 -3.80 -4.16
C GLY A 47 -4.21 -3.96 -3.07
N ALA A 48 -3.85 -3.77 -1.79
CA ALA A 48 -4.80 -3.78 -0.69
C ALA A 48 -5.80 -2.61 -0.79
N GLY A 49 -5.32 -1.41 -1.14
CA GLY A 49 -6.17 -0.24 -1.38
C GLY A 49 -7.17 -0.46 -2.52
N GLU A 50 -6.73 -1.04 -3.64
CA GLU A 50 -7.58 -1.40 -4.78
C GLU A 50 -8.70 -2.37 -4.34
N ALA A 51 -8.35 -3.44 -3.62
CA ALA A 51 -9.33 -4.42 -3.14
C ALA A 51 -10.34 -3.83 -2.15
N VAL A 52 -9.94 -2.84 -1.34
CA VAL A 52 -10.85 -2.13 -0.43
C VAL A 52 -11.74 -1.17 -1.22
N ALA A 53 -11.20 -0.46 -2.21
CA ALA A 53 -11.96 0.45 -3.06
C ALA A 53 -13.11 -0.25 -3.79
N ASP A 54 -12.90 -1.48 -4.27
CA ASP A 54 -13.96 -2.28 -4.90
C ASP A 54 -15.14 -2.54 -3.95
N ARG A 55 -14.87 -2.80 -2.66
CA ARG A 55 -15.91 -3.05 -1.63
C ARG A 55 -16.64 -1.78 -1.22
N ILE A 56 -15.94 -0.65 -1.22
CA ILE A 56 -16.58 0.66 -1.04
C ILE A 56 -17.54 0.93 -2.21
N ALA A 57 -17.09 0.70 -3.45
CA ALA A 57 -17.92 0.90 -4.64
C ALA A 57 -19.14 -0.04 -4.67
N GLY A 58 -19.00 -1.24 -4.11
CA GLY A 58 -20.10 -2.20 -3.91
C GLY A 58 -21.05 -1.85 -2.74
N GLY A 59 -20.73 -0.85 -1.92
CA GLY A 59 -21.51 -0.48 -0.73
C GLY A 59 -21.36 -1.47 0.44
N GLU A 60 -20.38 -2.36 0.39
CA GLU A 60 -20.11 -3.37 1.42
C GLU A 60 -19.36 -2.77 2.63
N ILE A 61 -18.57 -1.73 2.40
CA ILE A 61 -17.76 -1.05 3.41
C ILE A 61 -18.00 0.45 3.33
N ASP A 62 -18.17 1.07 4.50
CA ASP A 62 -18.24 2.52 4.65
C ASP A 62 -16.87 3.19 4.38
N VAL A 63 -16.88 4.33 3.68
CA VAL A 63 -15.67 5.03 3.24
C VAL A 63 -14.77 5.39 4.42
N GLU A 64 -15.34 5.91 5.51
CA GLU A 64 -14.55 6.37 6.66
C GLU A 64 -13.88 5.19 7.36
N LYS A 65 -14.62 4.08 7.53
CA LYS A 65 -14.06 2.84 8.09
C LYS A 65 -12.94 2.27 7.23
N ALA A 66 -13.04 2.37 5.91
CA ALA A 66 -12.01 1.90 4.99
C ALA A 66 -10.75 2.77 5.06
N ALA A 67 -10.90 4.10 5.13
CA ALA A 67 -9.79 5.03 5.27
C ALA A 67 -9.00 4.75 6.57
N ASP A 68 -9.71 4.65 7.70
CA ASP A 68 -9.12 4.33 9.00
C ASP A 68 -8.32 3.02 8.95
N LEU A 69 -8.86 1.99 8.30
CA LEU A 69 -8.20 0.68 8.18
C LEU A 69 -6.91 0.76 7.35
N LEU A 70 -6.96 1.44 6.19
CA LEU A 70 -5.81 1.55 5.28
C LEU A 70 -4.70 2.41 5.87
N GLU A 71 -5.01 3.52 6.55
CA GLU A 71 -4.01 4.32 7.25
C GLU A 71 -3.33 3.51 8.36
N ASN A 72 -4.12 2.80 9.16
CA ASN A 72 -3.57 1.94 10.20
C ASN A 72 -2.70 0.82 9.63
N LEU A 73 -3.09 0.22 8.51
CA LEU A 73 -2.32 -0.83 7.84
C LEU A 73 -0.99 -0.29 7.30
N ALA A 74 -1.02 0.85 6.62
CA ALA A 74 0.17 1.51 6.11
C ALA A 74 1.15 1.78 7.26
N TRP A 75 0.71 2.48 8.30
CA TRP A 75 1.61 2.91 9.37
C TRP A 75 2.04 1.80 10.32
N ARG A 76 1.16 0.84 10.67
CA ARG A 76 1.56 -0.31 11.52
C ARG A 76 2.39 -1.33 10.74
N GLY A 77 2.16 -1.50 9.45
CA GLY A 77 2.98 -2.35 8.59
C GLY A 77 4.41 -1.79 8.43
N LEU A 78 4.54 -0.47 8.37
CA LEU A 78 5.82 0.25 8.29
C LEU A 78 6.56 0.36 9.63
N ALA A 79 5.85 0.45 10.74
CA ALA A 79 6.44 0.51 12.08
C ALA A 79 7.22 -0.76 12.47
N GLY A 80 7.13 -1.83 11.65
CA GLY A 80 7.80 -3.10 11.88
C GLY A 80 7.14 -3.93 12.99
N LYS A 81 7.48 -5.23 13.05
CA LYS A 81 7.12 -6.05 14.22
C LYS A 81 7.88 -5.49 15.43
N LYS A 82 7.16 -5.13 16.49
CA LYS A 82 7.75 -4.84 17.80
C LYS A 82 8.72 -5.97 18.14
N ARG A 83 10.01 -5.63 18.33
CA ARG A 83 11.07 -6.58 18.66
C ARG A 83 10.58 -7.47 19.79
N THR A 84 10.35 -8.75 19.51
CA THR A 84 10.12 -9.74 20.55
C THR A 84 11.48 -9.97 21.18
N ASP A 85 11.77 -9.24 22.24
CA ASP A 85 12.92 -9.49 23.10
C ASP A 85 12.86 -10.97 23.51
N HIS A 86 13.68 -11.80 22.87
CA HIS A 86 13.99 -13.13 23.37
C HIS A 86 14.85 -12.93 24.61
N GLN A 87 14.21 -12.87 25.77
CA GLN A 87 14.88 -13.16 27.03
C GLN A 87 15.02 -14.67 27.13
N GLY A 88 16.26 -15.14 27.02
CA GLY A 88 16.72 -16.48 27.34
C GLY A 88 18.18 -16.39 27.74
#